data_AF-A0A920U4E2-F1
#
_entry.id   AF-A0A920U4E2-F1
#
_cell.length_a   1.000
_cell.length_b   1.000
_cell.length_c   1.000
_cell.angle_alpha   90.00
_cell.angle_beta   90.00
_cell.angle_gamma   90.00
#
_symmetry.space_group_name_H-M   'P 1'
#
loop_
_entity.id
_entity.type
_entity.pdbx_description
1 polymer ?
#
loop_
_entity_poly.entity_id
_entity_poly.type
_entity_poly.pdbx_seq_one_letter_code
_entity_poly.pdbx_strand_id
1 'polypeptide(L)'
;MPKVHDRGGWPNEDPIDHSEHEMEEWERKVDALNGVLGERGLKTSDQLRRAIESMDLETYESLAYYEKWTAAMEMLLVEQGIMTTDEIDAKMKTLEQGKK
;
A
#
# COMPACT_ATOMS: atom_id res chain seq x y z
N MET A 1 19.05 -6.92 -10.17
CA MET A 1 19.03 -6.93 -8.69
C MET A 1 17.78 -7.68 -8.25
N PRO A 2 17.82 -8.48 -7.19
CA PRO A 2 16.63 -9.12 -6.64
C PRO A 2 15.59 -8.04 -6.28
N LYS A 3 14.30 -8.38 -6.44
CA LYS A 3 13.21 -7.47 -6.06
C LYS A 3 13.10 -7.41 -4.54
N VAL A 4 12.63 -6.28 -4.01
CA VAL A 4 12.62 -5.97 -2.56
C VAL A 4 11.85 -6.99 -1.71
N HIS A 5 10.89 -7.71 -2.30
CA HIS A 5 10.10 -8.73 -1.63
C HIS A 5 10.80 -10.10 -1.53
N ASP A 6 11.81 -10.35 -2.37
CA ASP A 6 12.47 -11.65 -2.49
C ASP A 6 13.53 -11.83 -1.39
N ARG A 7 13.04 -11.97 -0.15
CA ARG A 7 13.83 -12.12 1.07
C ARG A 7 14.10 -13.58 1.43
N GLY A 8 13.68 -14.52 0.58
CA GLY A 8 13.82 -15.95 0.83
C GLY A 8 15.28 -16.35 1.07
N GLY A 9 15.58 -16.91 2.24
CA GLY A 9 16.93 -17.36 2.59
C GLY A 9 17.89 -16.27 3.03
N TRP A 10 17.42 -15.04 3.24
CA TRP A 10 18.25 -13.99 3.84
C TRP A 10 18.52 -14.32 5.33
N PRO A 11 19.76 -14.15 5.80
CA PRO A 11 20.05 -14.34 7.22
C PRO A 11 19.29 -13.29 8.04
N ASN A 12 18.55 -13.75 9.04
CA ASN A 12 17.89 -12.92 10.03
C ASN A 12 17.98 -13.62 11.39
N GLU A 13 18.61 -12.95 12.36
CA GLU A 13 18.75 -13.45 13.74
C GLU A 13 17.83 -12.70 14.71
N ASP A 14 17.09 -11.69 14.23
CA ASP A 14 16.18 -10.91 15.04
C ASP A 14 15.00 -11.78 15.48
N PRO A 15 14.58 -11.68 16.75
CA PRO A 15 13.42 -12.41 17.24
C PRO A 15 12.16 -11.95 16.50
N ILE A 16 11.33 -12.90 16.12
CA ILE A 16 10.04 -12.64 15.49
C ILE A 16 9.04 -12.24 16.58
N ASP A 17 8.37 -11.09 16.39
CA ASP A 17 7.21 -10.74 17.18
C ASP A 17 5.99 -11.54 16.71
N HIS A 18 5.39 -12.28 17.65
CA HIS A 18 4.20 -13.12 17.43
C HIS A 18 2.95 -12.56 18.10
N SER A 19 3.02 -11.36 18.68
CA SER A 19 1.85 -10.70 19.25
C SER A 19 0.79 -10.46 18.18
N GLU A 20 -0.47 -10.50 18.61
CA GLU A 20 -1.59 -10.21 17.71
C GLU A 20 -1.63 -8.71 17.41
N HIS A 21 -1.66 -8.36 16.13
CA HIS A 21 -1.85 -6.98 15.69
C HIS A 21 -3.35 -6.65 15.67
N GLU A 22 -3.78 -5.72 16.52
CA GLU A 22 -5.14 -5.19 16.47
C GLU A 22 -5.29 -4.23 15.31
N MET A 23 -6.12 -4.60 14.32
CA MET A 23 -6.35 -3.74 13.16
C MET A 23 -7.02 -2.42 13.53
N GLU A 24 -6.33 -1.33 13.22
CA GLU A 24 -6.86 0.03 13.33
C GLU A 24 -7.99 0.26 12.31
N GLU A 25 -8.82 1.28 12.57
CA GLU A 25 -9.96 1.59 11.70
C GLU A 25 -9.51 1.93 10.27
N TRP A 26 -8.38 2.60 10.11
CA TRP A 26 -7.86 2.97 8.79
C TRP A 26 -7.34 1.74 8.02
N GLU A 27 -6.73 0.77 8.69
CA GLU A 27 -6.28 -0.49 8.06
C GLU A 27 -7.48 -1.27 7.51
N ARG A 28 -8.57 -1.33 8.28
CA ARG A 28 -9.84 -1.93 7.83
C ARG A 28 -10.41 -1.20 6.61
N LYS A 29 -10.28 0.13 6.54
CA LYS A 29 -10.70 0.92 5.37
C LYS A 29 -9.83 0.63 4.15
N VAL A 30 -8.52 0.48 4.33
CA VAL A 30 -7.58 0.12 3.25
C VAL A 30 -7.91 -1.27 2.70
N ASP A 31 -8.15 -2.25 3.58
CA ASP A 31 -8.55 -3.60 3.17
C ASP A 31 -9.89 -3.59 2.40
N ALA A 32 -10.89 -2.90 2.93
CA ALA A 32 -12.19 -2.74 2.26
C ALA A 32 -12.06 -2.06 0.90
N LEU A 33 -11.23 -1.00 0.79
CA LEU A 33 -10.95 -0.33 -0.48
C LEU A 33 -10.29 -1.28 -1.48
N ASN A 34 -9.30 -2.06 -1.04
CA ASN A 34 -8.68 -3.10 -1.86
C ASN A 34 -9.73 -4.12 -2.36
N GLY A 35 -10.67 -4.53 -1.50
CA GLY A 35 -11.80 -5.39 -1.90
C GLY A 35 -12.65 -4.76 -3.01
N VAL A 36 -13.16 -3.54 -2.77
CA VAL A 36 -14.03 -2.82 -3.72
C VAL A 36 -13.34 -2.58 -5.07
N LEU A 37 -12.07 -2.16 -5.09
CA LEU A 37 -11.34 -1.96 -6.34
C LEU A 37 -11.18 -3.26 -7.14
N GLY A 38 -11.02 -4.39 -6.43
CA GLY A 38 -10.98 -5.72 -7.05
C GLY A 38 -12.34 -6.13 -7.64
N GLU A 39 -13.42 -5.98 -6.87
CA GLU A 39 -14.79 -6.29 -7.32
C GLU A 39 -15.21 -5.46 -8.54
N ARG A 40 -14.73 -4.21 -8.61
CA ARG A 40 -14.98 -3.30 -9.74
C ARG A 40 -14.09 -3.57 -10.96
N GLY A 41 -13.16 -4.52 -10.87
CA GLY A 41 -12.23 -4.85 -11.96
C GLY A 41 -11.16 -3.78 -12.23
N LEU A 42 -10.94 -2.85 -11.28
CA LEU A 42 -9.93 -1.79 -11.41
C LEU A 42 -8.52 -2.30 -11.05
N LYS A 43 -8.43 -3.44 -10.36
CA LYS A 43 -7.17 -4.14 -10.14
C LYS A 43 -7.35 -5.64 -9.93
N THR A 44 -6.27 -6.37 -10.15
CA THR A 44 -6.06 -7.76 -9.75
C THR A 44 -5.10 -7.83 -8.57
N SER A 45 -5.05 -8.98 -7.88
CA SER A 45 -4.05 -9.23 -6.83
C SER A 45 -2.62 -9.16 -7.38
N ASP A 46 -2.39 -9.62 -8.61
CA ASP A 46 -1.06 -9.60 -9.22
C ASP A 46 -0.62 -8.18 -9.59
N GLN A 47 -1.54 -7.31 -10.02
CA GLN A 47 -1.25 -5.90 -10.23
C GLN A 47 -0.85 -5.19 -8.93
N LEU A 48 -1.56 -5.49 -7.82
CA LEU A 48 -1.23 -4.95 -6.49
C LEU A 48 0.16 -5.42 -6.04
N ARG A 49 0.43 -6.72 -6.15
CA ARG A 49 1.75 -7.29 -5.81
C ARG A 49 2.86 -6.62 -6.63
N ARG A 50 2.70 -6.56 -7.95
CA ARG A 50 3.68 -5.90 -8.84
C ARG A 50 3.92 -4.44 -8.45
N ALA A 51 2.89 -3.69 -8.03
CA ALA A 51 3.05 -2.31 -7.57
C ALA A 51 3.88 -2.23 -6.29
N ILE A 52 3.53 -3.02 -5.27
CA ILE A 52 4.29 -3.11 -4.00
C ILE A 52 5.76 -3.50 -4.25
N GLU A 53 5.99 -4.48 -5.11
CA GLU A 53 7.31 -5.01 -5.44
C GLU A 53 8.14 -4.09 -6.36
N SER A 54 7.51 -3.04 -6.90
CA SER A 54 8.18 -2.04 -7.72
C SER A 54 8.76 -0.88 -6.92
N MET A 55 8.38 -0.75 -5.64
CA MET A 55 8.98 0.20 -4.70
C MET A 55 10.48 -0.03 -4.58
N ASP A 56 11.25 1.05 -4.40
CA ASP A 56 12.65 0.93 -4.01
C ASP A 56 12.77 0.36 -2.58
N LEU A 57 13.98 -0.06 -2.23
CA LEU A 57 14.24 -0.72 -0.96
C LEU A 57 13.90 0.15 0.26
N GLU A 58 14.24 1.43 0.20
CA GLU A 58 14.04 2.39 1.30
C GLU A 58 12.55 2.63 1.54
N THR A 59 11.79 2.85 0.46
CA THR A 59 10.32 3.01 0.53
C THR A 59 9.67 1.72 1.02
N TYR A 60 10.09 0.56 0.52
CA TYR A 60 9.53 -0.72 0.95
C TYR A 60 9.78 -1.01 2.43
N GLU A 61 10.97 -0.69 2.96
CA GLU A 61 11.29 -0.97 4.36
C GLU A 61 10.68 0.05 5.34
N SER A 62 10.46 1.30 4.91
CA SER A 62 9.89 2.35 5.76
C SER A 62 8.37 2.24 5.97
N LEU A 63 7.63 1.66 5.02
CA LEU A 63 6.16 1.55 5.10
C LEU A 63 5.70 0.30 5.86
N ALA A 64 4.69 0.45 6.72
CA ALA A 64 3.96 -0.66 7.31
C ALA A 64 3.13 -1.44 6.27
N TYR A 65 2.59 -2.60 6.66
CA TYR A 65 1.93 -3.52 5.73
C TYR A 65 0.78 -2.88 4.94
N TYR A 66 -0.17 -2.24 5.62
CA TYR A 66 -1.30 -1.56 4.95
C TYR A 66 -0.91 -0.22 4.31
N GLU A 67 0.19 0.40 4.72
CA GLU A 67 0.73 1.58 4.04
C GLU A 67 1.28 1.22 2.66
N LYS A 68 1.99 0.09 2.54
CA LYS A 68 2.41 -0.45 1.23
C LYS A 68 1.21 -0.69 0.31
N TRP A 69 0.12 -1.24 0.83
CA TRP A 69 -1.11 -1.45 0.06
C TRP A 69 -1.71 -0.13 -0.41
N THR A 70 -1.76 0.88 0.47
CA THR A 70 -2.29 2.20 0.16
C THR A 70 -1.50 2.85 -0.97
N ALA A 71 -0.17 2.92 -0.84
CA ALA A 71 0.72 3.46 -1.86
C ALA A 71 0.61 2.70 -3.19
N ALA A 72 0.55 1.36 -3.14
CA ALA A 72 0.39 0.54 -4.34
C ALA A 72 -0.96 0.74 -5.05
N MET A 73 -2.04 0.93 -4.32
CA MET A 73 -3.35 1.24 -4.90
C MET A 73 -3.35 2.62 -5.55
N GLU A 74 -2.76 3.64 -4.92
CA GLU A 74 -2.57 4.95 -5.54
C GLU A 74 -1.77 4.85 -6.84
N MET A 75 -0.61 4.18 -6.82
CA MET A 75 0.21 3.95 -8.01
C MET A 75 -0.62 3.32 -9.14
N LEU A 76 -1.39 2.28 -8.85
CA LEU A 76 -2.23 1.61 -9.85
C LEU A 76 -3.30 2.51 -10.45
N LEU A 77 -4.03 3.24 -9.61
CA LEU A 77 -5.12 4.11 -10.06
C LEU A 77 -4.57 5.27 -10.92
N VAL A 78 -3.38 5.77 -10.59
CA VAL A 78 -2.68 6.78 -11.38
C VAL A 78 -2.13 6.21 -12.69
N GLU A 79 -1.46 5.06 -12.65
CA GLU A 79 -0.94 4.36 -13.84
C GLU A 79 -2.04 4.05 -14.87
N GLN A 80 -3.25 3.73 -14.40
CA GLN A 80 -4.41 3.44 -15.25
C GLN A 80 -5.17 4.69 -15.71
N GLY A 81 -4.82 5.88 -15.22
CA GLY A 81 -5.49 7.13 -15.53
C GLY A 81 -6.89 7.26 -14.92
N ILE A 82 -7.20 6.50 -13.87
CA ILE A 82 -8.47 6.59 -13.12
C ILE A 82 -8.45 7.83 -12.21
N MET A 83 -7.27 8.15 -11.67
CA MET A 83 -7.02 9.34 -10.86
C MET A 83 -5.69 9.97 -11.28
N THR A 84 -5.48 11.22 -10.89
CA THR A 84 -4.18 11.90 -10.97
C THR A 84 -3.64 12.16 -9.57
N THR A 85 -2.32 12.24 -9.43
CA THR A 85 -1.67 12.65 -8.17
C THR A 85 -2.18 14.01 -7.69
N ASP A 86 -2.40 14.95 -8.61
CA ASP A 86 -2.92 16.28 -8.28
C ASP A 86 -4.34 16.23 -7.65
N GLU A 87 -5.21 15.35 -8.13
CA GLU A 87 -6.55 15.15 -7.54
C GLU A 87 -6.47 14.58 -6.12
N ILE A 88 -5.55 13.63 -5.90
CA ILE A 88 -5.31 13.01 -4.59
C ILE A 88 -4.76 14.07 -3.64
N ASP A 89 -3.71 14.79 -4.03
CA ASP A 89 -3.08 15.84 -3.23
C ASP A 89 -4.05 16.98 -2.88
N ALA A 90 -4.87 17.41 -3.83
CA ALA A 90 -5.89 18.44 -3.59
C ALA A 90 -6.92 17.95 -2.55
N LYS A 91 -7.31 16.68 -2.61
CA LYS A 91 -8.22 16.09 -1.64
C LYS A 91 -7.58 15.99 -0.26
N MET A 92 -6.32 15.57 -0.17
CA MET A 92 -5.59 15.46 1.09
C MET A 92 -5.44 16.82 1.79
N LYS A 93 -5.08 17.88 1.05
CA LYS A 93 -5.03 19.26 1.58
C LYS A 93 -6.37 19.72 2.17
N THR A 94 -7.48 19.33 1.53
CA THR A 94 -8.83 19.66 2.03
C THR A 94 -9.14 18.92 3.33
N LEU A 95 -8.75 17.65 3.44
CA LEU A 95 -8.96 16.85 4.65
C LEU A 95 -8.11 17.33 5.83
N GLU A 96 -6.88 17.78 5.58
CA GLU A 96 -6.01 18.37 6.61
C GLU A 96 -6.59 19.67 7.18
N GLN A 97 -7.18 20.51 6.33
CA GLN A 97 -7.81 21.76 6.76
C GLN A 97 -9.09 21.55 7.56
N GLY A 98 -9.80 20.44 7.31
CA GLY A 98 -11.03 20.06 8.02
C GLY A 98 -10.82 19.37 9.36
N LYS A 99 -9.58 19.03 9.74
CA LYS A 99 -9.22 18.42 11.05
C LYS A 99 -9.07 19.45 12.19
N LYS A 100 -9.62 20.67 12.04
CA LYS A 100 -9.65 21.70 13.09
C LYS A 100 -10.85 21.56 14.02
#